data_AF-A0A2U3BBY5-F1
#
_entry.id   AF-A0A2U3BBY5-F1
#
_cell.length_a   1.000
_cell.length_b   1.000
_cell.length_c   1.000
_cell.angle_alpha   90.00
_cell.angle_beta   90.00
_cell.angle_gamma   90.00
#
_symmetry.space_group_name_H-M   'P 1'
#
loop_
_entity.id
_entity.type
_entity.pdbx_description
1 polymer ?
#
loop_
_entity_poly.entity_id
_entity_poly.type
_entity_poly.pdbx_seq_one_letter_code
_entity_poly.pdbx_strand_id
1 'polypeptide(L)'
;MMSTEASLLTQRRFLPYFITQFFGAFNDNIFKNILLLFVAFAATDTLPVSSNLFINLAAGLFILPFFLFSATAGALADKYDKDWFIRRVKQAEIGIMILGAIGFLTHSYLTLLLLLFLMGTQSAFFGPVKYALLPQHLNQRELVSGNALVETGTFLAILLGTIGAGIIASHEHSVTIAAAAVVLFALTGYLASRYIPLTPAADPKASVRWRPIRHTRHTLSIARSDRIIQQAIMAISWFWFLGACYLTQFPNFTHLHLNGSESAVSFLLALFSIGIALGSLLCAKLSNHRIEYGLVPIGSFFITIFGALMPLSIPEQLPEFTTFTQFIVFPSLWPVFASLLLLGASGGVFIVPLYTLLQQRAKATERSQVIAANNIYNALFMVGSALLGIVTLSVLKMSIPELFVLLAVLNLIMAVYLFFQAPIFVTRFLVWFLTHTMYRVTHKNLHHLPEEGGALIVCNHVSYMDALLLSAVCPRLIRFVMEEEYANLPPLRRFLKRAGVIPIAQDNNRSIRRAFTEVEQALHDGHLVCIFPEGRLTSDGEMNEFMRGMDIILRRSPVPVIPMALKGLWGSYFSRYKGRACKGLPERFWSKLEIEAGAPVDPKQATADIMQKKVARLRGDFR
;
A
#
# COMPACT_ATOMS: atom_id res chain seq x y z
N MET A 1 -15.54 23.39 -8.19
CA MET A 1 -15.89 22.91 -9.54
C MET A 1 -15.44 21.45 -9.63
N MET A 2 -16.39 20.52 -9.63
CA MET A 2 -16.15 19.08 -9.82
C MET A 2 -16.22 18.81 -11.32
N SER A 3 -15.09 18.72 -12.00
CA SER A 3 -15.04 18.21 -13.37
C SER A 3 -15.11 16.68 -13.32
N THR A 4 -16.13 16.15 -13.98
CA THR A 4 -16.34 14.74 -14.33
C THR A 4 -15.10 14.18 -15.04
N GLU A 5 -14.16 13.61 -14.29
CA GLU A 5 -13.08 12.80 -14.84
C GLU A 5 -13.71 11.51 -15.38
N ALA A 6 -13.62 11.30 -16.69
CA ALA A 6 -14.01 10.03 -17.31
C ALA A 6 -13.27 8.88 -16.61
N SER A 7 -14.03 7.88 -16.13
CA SER A 7 -13.48 6.69 -15.46
C SER A 7 -12.24 6.20 -16.20
N LEU A 8 -11.13 5.96 -15.50
CA LEU A 8 -9.87 5.46 -16.10
C LEU A 8 -10.12 4.22 -16.99
N LEU A 9 -11.12 3.40 -16.66
CA LEU A 9 -11.55 2.24 -17.44
C LEU A 9 -12.10 2.58 -18.83
N THR A 10 -12.45 3.83 -19.11
CA THR A 10 -12.89 4.26 -20.45
C THR A 10 -11.75 4.81 -21.29
N GLN A 11 -10.58 5.04 -20.67
CA GLN A 11 -9.48 5.72 -21.33
C GLN A 11 -8.58 4.73 -22.08
N ARG A 12 -8.27 5.04 -23.34
CA ARG A 12 -7.40 4.22 -24.21
C ARG A 12 -6.00 3.98 -23.63
N ARG A 13 -5.50 4.89 -22.79
CA ARG A 13 -4.19 4.75 -22.12
C ARG A 13 -4.16 3.74 -20.97
N PHE A 14 -5.32 3.33 -20.44
CA PHE A 14 -5.41 2.47 -19.26
C PHE A 14 -6.20 1.18 -19.49
N LEU A 15 -7.33 1.24 -20.21
CA LEU A 15 -8.20 0.07 -20.41
C LEU A 15 -7.49 -1.15 -21.03
N PRO A 16 -6.69 -1.02 -22.11
CA PRO A 16 -5.98 -2.16 -22.70
C PRO A 16 -5.05 -2.86 -21.70
N TYR A 17 -4.34 -2.07 -20.90
CA TYR A 17 -3.48 -2.57 -19.83
C TYR A 17 -4.30 -3.27 -18.74
N PHE A 18 -5.41 -2.67 -18.30
CA PHE A 18 -6.30 -3.25 -17.30
C PHE A 18 -6.88 -4.60 -17.74
N ILE A 19 -7.34 -4.71 -18.99
CA ILE A 19 -7.85 -5.98 -19.55
C ILE A 19 -6.72 -7.01 -19.65
N THR A 20 -5.54 -6.61 -20.11
CA THR A 20 -4.37 -7.50 -20.23
C THR A 20 -3.99 -8.13 -18.90
N GLN A 21 -3.92 -7.31 -17.84
CA GLN A 21 -3.55 -7.80 -16.49
C GLN A 21 -4.67 -8.61 -15.84
N PHE A 22 -5.94 -8.23 -16.05
CA PHE A 22 -7.10 -8.99 -15.58
C PHE A 22 -7.12 -10.40 -16.16
N PHE A 23 -7.02 -10.52 -17.50
CA PHE A 23 -7.03 -11.83 -18.15
C PHE A 23 -5.77 -12.66 -17.87
N GLY A 24 -4.62 -12.02 -17.62
CA GLY A 24 -3.43 -12.73 -17.13
C GLY A 24 -3.71 -13.42 -15.79
N ALA A 25 -4.14 -12.66 -14.78
CA ALA A 25 -4.45 -13.22 -13.46
C ALA A 25 -5.63 -14.22 -13.51
N PHE A 26 -6.64 -13.94 -14.32
CA PHE A 26 -7.82 -14.80 -14.45
C PHE A 26 -7.45 -16.15 -15.06
N ASN A 27 -6.68 -16.15 -16.15
CA ASN A 27 -6.25 -17.36 -16.82
C ASN A 27 -5.29 -18.20 -15.95
N ASP A 28 -4.39 -17.54 -15.23
CA ASP A 28 -3.51 -18.19 -14.24
C ASP A 28 -4.32 -19.00 -13.22
N ASN A 29 -5.39 -18.39 -12.70
CA ASN A 29 -6.26 -19.04 -11.72
C ASN A 29 -7.17 -20.11 -12.32
N ILE A 30 -7.65 -19.95 -13.57
CA ILE A 30 -8.40 -21.02 -14.25
C ILE A 30 -7.51 -22.24 -14.44
N PHE A 31 -6.34 -22.09 -15.07
CA PHE A 31 -5.45 -23.21 -15.36
C PHE A 31 -5.03 -23.93 -14.08
N LYS A 32 -4.55 -23.17 -13.09
CA LYS A 32 -4.08 -23.71 -11.81
C LYS A 32 -5.20 -24.47 -11.09
N ASN A 33 -6.37 -23.86 -10.91
CA ASN A 33 -7.43 -24.48 -10.12
C ASN A 33 -8.06 -25.68 -10.85
N ILE A 34 -8.21 -25.64 -12.18
CA ILE A 34 -8.66 -26.83 -12.94
C ILE A 34 -7.67 -27.98 -12.77
N LEU A 35 -6.36 -27.70 -12.91
CA LEU A 35 -5.33 -28.72 -12.70
C LEU A 35 -5.41 -29.33 -11.30
N LEU A 36 -5.53 -28.50 -10.26
CA LEU A 36 -5.64 -28.97 -8.89
C LEU A 36 -6.90 -29.80 -8.66
N LEU A 37 -8.05 -29.41 -9.23
CA LEU A 37 -9.30 -30.17 -9.13
C LEU A 37 -9.20 -31.51 -9.85
N PHE A 38 -8.67 -31.54 -11.09
CA PHE A 38 -8.48 -32.80 -11.81
C PHE A 38 -7.55 -33.75 -11.09
N VAL A 39 -6.49 -33.27 -10.44
CA VAL A 39 -5.58 -34.11 -9.65
C VAL A 39 -6.21 -34.55 -8.32
N ALA A 40 -7.00 -33.69 -7.67
CA ALA A 40 -7.67 -34.03 -6.43
C ALA A 40 -8.67 -35.19 -6.60
N PHE A 41 -9.33 -35.26 -7.77
CA PHE A 41 -10.33 -36.28 -8.09
C PHE A 41 -9.85 -37.37 -9.06
N ALA A 42 -8.58 -37.34 -9.49
CA ALA A 42 -8.01 -38.39 -10.32
C ALA A 42 -7.87 -39.70 -9.54
N ALA A 43 -8.10 -40.83 -10.23
CA ALA A 43 -7.89 -42.15 -9.65
C ALA A 43 -6.41 -42.32 -9.26
N THR A 44 -6.15 -42.94 -8.11
CA THR A 44 -4.81 -43.07 -7.50
C THR A 44 -3.77 -43.65 -8.46
N ASP A 45 -4.18 -44.56 -9.36
CA ASP A 45 -3.29 -45.24 -10.31
C ASP A 45 -2.90 -44.39 -11.53
N THR A 46 -3.55 -43.24 -11.74
CA THR A 46 -3.29 -42.34 -12.88
C THR A 46 -2.28 -41.23 -12.54
N LEU A 47 -1.98 -41.04 -11.25
CA LEU A 47 -1.08 -39.99 -10.78
C LEU A 47 0.34 -40.54 -10.53
N PRO A 48 1.39 -39.81 -10.96
CA PRO A 48 2.77 -40.23 -10.74
C PRO A 48 3.24 -40.11 -9.28
N VAL A 49 2.53 -39.31 -8.48
CA VAL A 49 2.78 -39.06 -7.05
C VAL A 49 1.45 -38.91 -6.34
N SER A 50 1.43 -39.00 -5.00
CA SER A 50 0.20 -38.79 -4.23
C SER A 50 -0.41 -37.40 -4.51
N SER A 51 -1.75 -37.32 -4.55
CA SER A 51 -2.47 -36.07 -4.85
C SER A 51 -2.07 -34.93 -3.90
N ASN A 52 -1.88 -35.25 -2.60
CA ASN A 52 -1.40 -34.29 -1.60
C ASN A 52 0.00 -33.75 -1.92
N LEU A 53 0.94 -34.61 -2.31
CA LEU A 53 2.27 -34.17 -2.70
C LEU A 53 2.21 -33.33 -3.98
N PHE A 54 1.39 -33.71 -4.94
CA PHE A 54 1.19 -32.95 -6.18
C PHE A 54 0.66 -31.54 -5.91
N ILE A 55 -0.40 -31.41 -5.11
CA ILE A 55 -1.02 -30.11 -4.78
C ILE A 55 -0.01 -29.19 -4.09
N ASN A 56 0.78 -29.73 -3.15
CA ASN A 56 1.84 -28.98 -2.47
C ASN A 56 2.96 -28.56 -3.42
N LEU A 57 3.39 -29.47 -4.31
CA LEU A 57 4.38 -29.16 -5.34
C LEU A 57 3.86 -28.08 -6.31
N ALA A 58 2.59 -28.16 -6.72
CA ALA A 58 1.97 -27.20 -7.61
C ALA A 58 1.94 -25.78 -6.99
N ALA A 59 1.59 -25.66 -5.72
CA ALA A 59 1.66 -24.39 -5.00
C ALA A 59 3.09 -23.80 -4.97
N GLY A 60 4.09 -24.63 -4.66
CA GLY A 60 5.49 -24.23 -4.63
C GLY A 60 6.05 -23.87 -6.02
N LEU A 61 5.77 -24.68 -7.03
CA LEU A 61 6.25 -24.49 -8.41
C LEU A 61 5.64 -23.27 -9.10
N PHE A 62 4.43 -22.85 -8.71
CA PHE A 62 3.86 -21.60 -9.19
C PHE A 62 4.56 -20.36 -8.61
N ILE A 63 5.00 -20.43 -7.34
CA ILE A 63 5.63 -19.30 -6.64
C ILE A 63 7.14 -19.22 -6.91
N LEU A 64 7.82 -20.36 -7.03
CA LEU A 64 9.28 -20.47 -7.21
C LEU A 64 9.85 -19.56 -8.32
N PRO A 65 9.21 -19.42 -9.51
CA PRO A 65 9.71 -18.53 -10.56
C PRO A 65 9.86 -17.06 -10.16
N PHE A 66 9.04 -16.55 -9.25
CA PHE A 66 9.16 -15.17 -8.77
C PHE A 66 10.48 -14.97 -8.02
N PHE A 67 10.93 -15.97 -7.28
CA PHE A 67 12.24 -15.94 -6.62
C PHE A 67 13.40 -16.03 -7.62
N LEU A 68 13.27 -16.89 -8.64
CA LEU A 68 14.34 -17.18 -9.59
C LEU A 68 14.52 -16.10 -10.67
N PHE A 69 13.43 -15.51 -11.15
CA PHE A 69 13.44 -14.74 -12.39
C PHE A 69 13.03 -13.28 -12.25
N SER A 70 12.34 -12.86 -11.18
CA SER A 70 11.85 -11.47 -11.09
C SER A 70 12.96 -10.43 -11.19
N ALA A 71 14.14 -10.67 -10.61
CA ALA A 71 15.29 -9.75 -10.71
C ALA A 71 15.75 -9.55 -12.17
N THR A 72 15.88 -10.64 -12.92
CA THR A 72 16.25 -10.60 -14.34
C THR A 72 15.14 -9.95 -15.17
N ALA A 73 13.88 -10.27 -14.88
CA ALA A 73 12.74 -9.65 -15.53
C ALA A 73 12.71 -8.12 -15.32
N GLY A 74 12.95 -7.65 -14.09
CA GLY A 74 13.07 -6.22 -13.82
C GLY A 74 14.16 -5.56 -14.66
N ALA A 75 15.29 -6.23 -14.87
CA ALA A 75 16.43 -5.64 -15.60
C ALA A 75 16.13 -5.53 -17.09
N LEU A 76 15.45 -6.54 -17.63
CA LEU A 76 14.97 -6.54 -19.01
C LEU A 76 13.84 -5.50 -19.21
N ALA A 77 12.98 -5.31 -18.21
CA ALA A 77 11.87 -4.35 -18.24
C ALA A 77 12.31 -2.88 -18.20
N ASP A 78 13.49 -2.59 -17.65
CA ASP A 78 14.09 -1.26 -17.72
C ASP A 78 14.82 -1.05 -19.06
N LYS A 79 15.40 -2.11 -19.64
CA LYS A 79 16.11 -2.07 -20.92
C LYS A 79 15.20 -1.94 -22.15
N TYR A 80 14.11 -2.70 -22.20
CA TYR A 80 13.22 -2.77 -23.35
C TYR A 80 11.96 -1.93 -23.15
N ASP A 81 11.36 -1.51 -24.25
CA ASP A 81 10.05 -0.84 -24.23
C ASP A 81 9.02 -1.75 -23.56
N LYS A 82 8.29 -1.19 -22.60
CA LYS A 82 7.42 -1.97 -21.71
C LYS A 82 6.24 -2.57 -22.47
N ASP A 83 5.70 -1.86 -23.47
CA ASP A 83 4.62 -2.38 -24.31
C ASP A 83 5.08 -3.55 -25.20
N TRP A 84 6.29 -3.45 -25.78
CA TRP A 84 6.89 -4.56 -26.51
C TRP A 84 7.11 -5.76 -25.61
N PHE A 85 7.68 -5.53 -24.42
CA PHE A 85 7.97 -6.58 -23.46
C PHE A 85 6.71 -7.30 -23.00
N ILE A 86 5.65 -6.56 -22.63
CA ILE A 86 4.33 -7.13 -22.29
C ILE A 86 3.81 -8.01 -23.43
N ARG A 87 3.84 -7.54 -24.68
CA ARG A 87 3.34 -8.31 -25.83
C ARG A 87 4.12 -9.61 -26.02
N ARG A 88 5.44 -9.61 -25.83
CA ARG A 88 6.28 -10.83 -25.92
C ARG A 88 5.97 -11.83 -24.81
N VAL A 89 5.77 -11.34 -23.59
CA VAL A 89 5.39 -12.17 -22.44
C VAL A 89 4.00 -12.78 -22.64
N LYS A 90 3.04 -12.02 -23.19
CA LYS A 90 1.70 -12.54 -23.55
C LYS A 90 1.72 -13.49 -24.75
N GLN A 91 2.63 -13.34 -25.70
CA GLN A 91 2.84 -14.33 -26.77
C GLN A 91 3.36 -15.66 -26.22
N ALA A 92 4.31 -15.62 -25.29
CA ALA A 92 4.80 -16.81 -24.61
C ALA A 92 3.67 -17.50 -23.82
N GLU A 93 2.80 -16.74 -23.16
CA GLU A 93 1.63 -17.26 -22.46
C GLU A 93 0.72 -18.09 -23.37
N ILE A 94 0.43 -17.61 -24.60
CA ILE A 94 -0.37 -18.38 -25.56
C ILE A 94 0.29 -19.74 -25.85
N GLY A 95 1.61 -19.76 -26.09
CA GLY A 95 2.33 -21.01 -26.30
C GLY A 95 2.24 -21.97 -25.11
N ILE A 96 2.43 -21.45 -23.89
CA ILE A 96 2.28 -22.24 -22.65
C ILE A 96 0.84 -22.77 -22.52
N MET A 97 -0.17 -21.97 -22.85
CA MET A 97 -1.58 -22.38 -22.73
C MET A 97 -2.01 -23.36 -23.82
N ILE A 98 -1.45 -23.29 -25.03
CA ILE A 98 -1.65 -24.31 -26.07
C ILE A 98 -1.07 -25.65 -25.60
N LEU A 99 0.15 -25.64 -25.06
CA LEU A 99 0.74 -26.83 -24.46
C LEU A 99 -0.07 -27.31 -23.24
N GLY A 100 -0.64 -26.38 -22.46
CA GLY A 100 -1.55 -26.67 -21.34
C GLY A 100 -2.83 -27.36 -21.79
N ALA A 101 -3.43 -26.86 -22.87
CA ALA A 101 -4.60 -27.47 -23.51
C ALA A 101 -4.30 -28.90 -23.99
N ILE A 102 -3.15 -29.12 -24.65
CA ILE A 102 -2.69 -30.46 -25.03
C ILE A 102 -2.48 -31.32 -23.78
N GLY A 103 -1.87 -30.77 -22.72
CA GLY A 103 -1.66 -31.45 -21.44
C GLY A 103 -2.95 -31.92 -20.78
N PHE A 104 -4.00 -31.10 -20.81
CA PHE A 104 -5.33 -31.48 -20.33
C PHE A 104 -5.92 -32.61 -21.17
N LEU A 105 -5.95 -32.46 -22.50
CA LEU A 105 -6.51 -33.47 -23.41
C LEU A 105 -5.79 -34.82 -23.30
N THR A 106 -4.48 -34.81 -23.07
CA THR A 106 -3.65 -36.02 -22.93
C THR A 106 -3.58 -36.56 -21.51
N HIS A 107 -4.20 -35.88 -20.52
CA HIS A 107 -4.11 -36.22 -19.10
C HIS A 107 -2.67 -36.32 -18.58
N SER A 108 -1.73 -35.56 -19.16
CA SER A 108 -0.32 -35.58 -18.79
C SER A 108 -0.06 -34.67 -17.59
N TYR A 109 -0.38 -35.15 -16.38
CA TYR A 109 -0.27 -34.35 -15.15
C TYR A 109 1.14 -33.83 -14.86
N LEU A 110 2.19 -34.58 -15.20
CA LEU A 110 3.57 -34.12 -15.04
C LEU A 110 3.88 -32.93 -15.99
N THR A 111 3.40 -33.01 -17.23
CA THR A 111 3.53 -31.92 -18.20
C THR A 111 2.76 -30.69 -17.72
N LEU A 112 1.56 -30.87 -17.18
CA LEU A 112 0.76 -29.79 -16.60
C LEU A 112 1.46 -29.14 -15.39
N LEU A 113 2.15 -29.92 -14.56
CA LEU A 113 2.94 -29.40 -13.44
C LEU A 113 4.15 -28.58 -13.92
N LEU A 114 4.84 -29.04 -14.97
CA LEU A 114 5.92 -28.27 -15.62
C LEU A 114 5.37 -26.97 -16.24
N LEU A 115 4.21 -27.03 -16.88
CA LEU A 115 3.56 -25.87 -17.48
C LEU A 115 3.07 -24.87 -16.42
N LEU A 116 2.69 -25.33 -15.23
CA LEU A 116 2.38 -24.46 -14.09
C LEU A 116 3.62 -23.66 -13.65
N PHE A 117 4.81 -24.27 -13.65
CA PHE A 117 6.07 -23.55 -13.42
C PHE A 117 6.39 -22.54 -14.53
N LEU A 118 6.14 -22.91 -15.80
CA LEU A 118 6.34 -22.00 -16.93
C LEU A 118 5.34 -20.82 -16.92
N MET A 119 4.10 -21.07 -16.52
CA MET A 119 3.11 -20.03 -16.26
C MET A 119 3.59 -19.10 -15.13
N GLY A 120 4.00 -19.62 -13.98
CA GLY A 120 4.58 -18.79 -12.91
C GLY A 120 5.80 -17.99 -13.38
N THR A 121 6.60 -18.55 -14.29
CA THR A 121 7.72 -17.83 -14.94
C THR A 121 7.22 -16.67 -15.79
N GLN A 122 6.19 -16.88 -16.60
CA GLN A 122 5.54 -15.82 -17.36
C GLN A 122 5.03 -14.70 -16.43
N SER A 123 4.35 -15.04 -15.33
CA SER A 123 3.82 -14.05 -14.37
C SER A 123 4.95 -13.30 -13.64
N ALA A 124 6.06 -13.98 -13.33
CA ALA A 124 7.26 -13.38 -12.74
C ALA A 124 7.93 -12.36 -13.69
N PHE A 125 7.83 -12.56 -15.01
CA PHE A 125 8.29 -11.62 -16.02
C PHE A 125 7.31 -10.46 -16.23
N PHE A 126 6.01 -10.71 -16.17
CA PHE A 126 4.99 -9.69 -16.33
C PHE A 126 4.92 -8.70 -15.14
N GLY A 127 5.13 -9.20 -13.92
CA GLY A 127 4.97 -8.43 -12.67
C GLY A 127 5.73 -7.09 -12.60
N PRO A 128 7.06 -7.04 -12.85
CA PRO A 128 7.82 -5.79 -12.84
C PRO A 128 7.28 -4.75 -13.81
N VAL A 129 6.85 -5.19 -14.99
CA VAL A 129 6.39 -4.29 -16.06
C VAL A 129 4.99 -3.77 -15.76
N LYS A 130 4.12 -4.62 -15.21
CA LYS A 130 2.75 -4.29 -14.81
C LYS A 130 2.71 -3.01 -13.97
N TYR A 131 3.43 -3.00 -12.84
CA TYR A 131 3.40 -1.87 -11.92
C TYR A 131 4.32 -0.71 -12.32
N ALA A 132 5.38 -0.96 -13.10
CA ALA A 132 6.26 0.11 -13.58
C ALA A 132 5.64 0.94 -14.72
N LEU A 133 4.64 0.40 -15.44
CA LEU A 133 3.93 1.08 -16.52
C LEU A 133 2.98 2.17 -16.01
N LEU A 134 2.33 1.97 -14.85
CA LEU A 134 1.33 2.89 -14.31
C LEU A 134 1.81 4.35 -14.22
N PRO A 135 2.98 4.66 -13.63
CA PRO A 135 3.40 6.05 -13.47
C PRO A 135 3.96 6.69 -14.75
N GLN A 136 4.02 5.95 -15.87
CA GLN A 136 4.34 6.54 -17.17
C GLN A 136 3.09 7.02 -17.91
N HIS A 137 1.90 6.46 -17.60
CA HIS A 137 0.64 6.79 -18.29
C HIS A 137 -0.39 7.50 -17.41
N LEU A 138 -0.20 7.45 -16.09
CA LEU A 138 -1.10 8.09 -15.12
C LEU A 138 -0.39 9.25 -14.42
N ASN A 139 -1.13 10.34 -14.24
CA ASN A 139 -0.66 11.47 -13.45
C ASN A 139 -0.60 11.10 -11.96
N GLN A 140 0.14 11.86 -11.16
CA GLN A 140 0.30 11.58 -9.73
C GLN A 140 -1.02 11.45 -8.95
N ARG A 141 -2.06 12.19 -9.36
CA ARG A 141 -3.41 12.14 -8.77
C ARG A 141 -4.20 10.90 -9.18
N GLU A 142 -3.94 10.39 -10.38
CA GLU A 142 -4.61 9.22 -10.96
C GLU A 142 -3.98 7.91 -10.47
N LEU A 143 -2.75 7.94 -9.95
CA LEU A 143 -2.00 6.75 -9.54
C LEU A 143 -2.69 5.95 -8.44
N VAL A 144 -3.30 6.60 -7.44
CA VAL A 144 -4.02 5.90 -6.36
C VAL A 144 -5.23 5.18 -6.95
N SER A 145 -6.03 5.86 -7.77
CA SER A 145 -7.19 5.28 -8.43
C SER A 145 -6.82 4.17 -9.42
N GLY A 146 -5.72 4.34 -10.17
CA GLY A 146 -5.19 3.33 -11.07
C GLY A 146 -4.74 2.07 -10.34
N ASN A 147 -4.00 2.22 -9.24
CA ASN A 147 -3.62 1.07 -8.39
C ASN A 147 -4.85 0.41 -7.77
N ALA A 148 -5.81 1.18 -7.25
CA ALA A 148 -7.06 0.64 -6.73
C ALA A 148 -7.80 -0.23 -7.75
N LEU A 149 -7.94 0.25 -9.00
CA LEU A 149 -8.55 -0.52 -10.07
C LEU A 149 -7.76 -1.79 -10.39
N VAL A 150 -6.43 -1.69 -10.49
CA VAL A 150 -5.56 -2.86 -10.76
C VAL A 150 -5.70 -3.93 -9.68
N GLU A 151 -5.71 -3.54 -8.40
CA GLU A 151 -5.90 -4.45 -7.28
C GLU A 151 -7.31 -5.07 -7.29
N THR A 152 -8.37 -4.24 -7.43
CA THR A 152 -9.74 -4.73 -7.62
C THR A 152 -9.84 -5.74 -8.75
N GLY A 153 -9.26 -5.44 -9.91
CA GLY A 153 -9.25 -6.33 -11.06
C GLY A 153 -8.48 -7.64 -10.81
N THR A 154 -7.36 -7.58 -10.08
CA THR A 154 -6.57 -8.77 -9.75
C THR A 154 -7.34 -9.71 -8.81
N PHE A 155 -7.94 -9.19 -7.74
CA PHE A 155 -8.72 -10.02 -6.82
C PHE A 155 -10.02 -10.54 -7.43
N LEU A 156 -10.68 -9.75 -8.27
CA LEU A 156 -11.86 -10.21 -9.00
C LEU A 156 -11.48 -11.29 -10.03
N ALA A 157 -10.34 -11.16 -10.70
CA ALA A 157 -9.81 -12.18 -11.61
C ALA A 157 -9.47 -13.49 -10.89
N ILE A 158 -8.85 -13.44 -9.71
CA ILE A 158 -8.58 -14.62 -8.87
C ILE A 158 -9.90 -15.30 -8.50
N LEU A 159 -10.89 -14.52 -8.04
CA LEU A 159 -12.19 -15.05 -7.63
C LEU A 159 -12.93 -15.70 -8.79
N LEU A 160 -13.14 -14.95 -9.88
CA LEU A 160 -13.87 -15.44 -11.04
C LEU A 160 -13.13 -16.62 -11.70
N GLY A 161 -11.81 -16.62 -11.69
CA GLY A 161 -11.01 -17.73 -12.22
C GLY A 161 -11.16 -18.99 -11.36
N THR A 162 -11.21 -18.86 -10.04
CA THR A 162 -11.44 -19.98 -9.12
C THR A 162 -12.86 -20.55 -9.25
N ILE A 163 -13.87 -19.70 -9.30
CA ILE A 163 -15.27 -20.13 -9.52
C ILE A 163 -15.41 -20.76 -10.92
N GLY A 164 -14.87 -20.10 -11.94
CA GLY A 164 -14.89 -20.59 -13.32
C GLY A 164 -14.22 -21.95 -13.46
N ALA A 165 -13.10 -22.18 -12.78
CA ALA A 165 -12.44 -23.48 -12.74
C ALA A 165 -13.34 -24.58 -12.15
N GLY A 166 -14.06 -24.29 -11.05
CA GLY A 166 -15.01 -25.24 -10.46
C GLY A 166 -16.17 -25.59 -11.40
N ILE A 167 -16.75 -24.58 -12.06
CA ILE A 167 -17.84 -24.78 -13.04
C ILE A 167 -17.36 -25.59 -14.25
N ILE A 168 -16.14 -25.32 -14.75
CA ILE A 168 -15.57 -26.05 -15.88
C ILE A 168 -15.28 -27.50 -15.46
N ALA A 169 -14.70 -27.71 -14.28
CA ALA A 169 -14.30 -29.03 -13.79
C ALA A 169 -15.50 -29.96 -13.53
N SER A 170 -16.67 -29.43 -13.18
CA SER A 170 -17.88 -30.20 -12.91
C SER A 170 -18.71 -30.55 -14.15
N HIS A 171 -18.34 -30.04 -15.34
CA HIS A 171 -19.07 -30.31 -16.58
C HIS A 171 -18.67 -31.66 -17.20
N GLU A 172 -19.60 -32.33 -17.89
CA GLU A 172 -19.35 -33.62 -18.60
C GLU A 172 -18.19 -33.57 -19.62
N HIS A 173 -17.90 -32.40 -20.20
CA HIS A 173 -16.84 -32.19 -21.18
C HIS A 173 -15.69 -31.32 -20.61
N SER A 174 -15.49 -31.38 -19.29
CA SER A 174 -14.59 -30.54 -18.50
C SER A 174 -13.20 -30.37 -19.12
N VAL A 175 -12.57 -31.45 -19.57
CA VAL A 175 -11.23 -31.43 -20.16
C VAL A 175 -11.17 -30.59 -21.45
N THR A 176 -12.14 -30.76 -22.35
CA THR A 176 -12.19 -30.01 -23.62
C THR A 176 -12.53 -28.54 -23.41
N ILE A 177 -13.44 -28.25 -22.49
CA ILE A 177 -13.81 -26.88 -22.12
C ILE A 177 -12.63 -26.18 -21.46
N ALA A 178 -11.92 -26.86 -20.55
CA ALA A 178 -10.70 -26.35 -19.92
C ALA A 178 -9.63 -26.00 -20.95
N ALA A 179 -9.35 -26.92 -21.89
CA ALA A 179 -8.39 -26.72 -22.97
C ALA A 179 -8.73 -25.51 -23.85
N ALA A 180 -10.00 -25.37 -24.26
CA ALA A 180 -10.46 -24.23 -25.05
C ALA A 180 -10.40 -22.91 -24.26
N ALA A 181 -10.82 -22.93 -22.99
CA ALA A 181 -10.89 -21.76 -22.13
C ALA A 181 -9.51 -21.12 -21.90
N VAL A 182 -8.51 -21.92 -21.53
CA VAL A 182 -7.17 -21.38 -21.19
C VAL A 182 -6.48 -20.73 -22.40
N VAL A 183 -6.72 -21.26 -23.60
CA VAL A 183 -6.21 -20.67 -24.84
C VAL A 183 -6.99 -19.41 -25.21
N LEU A 184 -8.33 -19.46 -25.11
CA LEU A 184 -9.19 -18.31 -25.41
C LEU A 184 -8.85 -17.10 -24.53
N PHE A 185 -8.68 -17.31 -23.22
CA PHE A 185 -8.35 -16.21 -22.28
C PHE A 185 -6.91 -15.69 -22.45
N ALA A 186 -5.96 -16.54 -22.84
CA ALA A 186 -4.63 -16.08 -23.23
C ALA A 186 -4.69 -15.19 -24.50
N LEU A 187 -5.48 -15.60 -25.50
CA LEU A 187 -5.68 -14.83 -26.73
C LEU A 187 -6.35 -13.48 -26.46
N THR A 188 -7.40 -13.41 -25.64
CA THR A 188 -8.05 -12.14 -25.28
C THR A 188 -7.09 -11.20 -24.57
N GLY A 189 -6.31 -11.71 -23.61
CA GLY A 189 -5.27 -10.93 -22.93
C GLY A 189 -4.19 -10.42 -23.88
N TYR A 190 -3.76 -11.23 -24.85
CA TYR A 190 -2.80 -10.80 -25.87
C TYR A 190 -3.38 -9.75 -26.82
N LEU A 191 -4.61 -9.94 -27.31
CA LEU A 191 -5.28 -8.97 -28.19
C LEU A 191 -5.42 -7.61 -27.50
N ALA A 192 -5.80 -7.59 -26.22
CA ALA A 192 -5.82 -6.37 -25.42
C ALA A 192 -4.43 -5.73 -25.31
N SER A 193 -3.37 -6.53 -25.13
CA SER A 193 -2.00 -6.04 -24.99
C SER A 193 -1.47 -5.31 -26.25
N ARG A 194 -2.04 -5.58 -27.42
CA ARG A 194 -1.69 -4.89 -28.67
C ARG A 194 -2.08 -3.42 -28.67
N TYR A 195 -3.13 -3.06 -27.92
CA TYR A 195 -3.62 -1.69 -27.79
C TYR A 195 -2.97 -0.92 -26.63
N ILE A 196 -2.05 -1.53 -25.88
CA ILE A 196 -1.24 -0.80 -24.89
C ILE A 196 -0.41 0.25 -25.62
N PRO A 197 -0.46 1.53 -25.20
CA PRO A 197 0.29 2.62 -25.84
C PRO A 197 1.80 2.40 -25.74
N LEU A 198 2.55 3.03 -26.65
CA LEU A 198 4.01 2.99 -26.66
C LEU A 198 4.54 3.47 -25.30
N THR A 199 5.42 2.66 -24.71
CA THR A 199 5.94 2.88 -23.36
C THR A 199 7.45 2.70 -23.38
N PRO A 200 8.22 3.78 -23.67
CA PRO A 200 9.65 3.71 -23.87
C PRO A 200 10.42 3.07 -22.71
N ALA A 201 11.52 2.41 -23.05
CA ALA A 201 12.49 1.88 -22.09
C ALA A 201 12.98 2.97 -21.12
N ALA A 202 13.14 2.59 -19.85
CA ALA A 202 13.59 3.51 -18.82
C ALA A 202 15.12 3.70 -18.85
N ASP A 203 15.87 2.66 -19.24
CA ASP A 203 17.30 2.69 -19.48
C ASP A 203 17.67 1.83 -20.71
N PRO A 204 17.53 2.38 -21.94
CA PRO A 204 17.86 1.66 -23.18
C PRO A 204 19.33 1.22 -23.28
N LYS A 205 20.22 1.88 -22.53
CA LYS A 205 21.67 1.63 -22.57
C LYS A 205 22.11 0.51 -21.63
N ALA A 206 21.20 0.01 -20.78
CA ALA A 206 21.50 -1.07 -19.84
C ALA A 206 22.00 -2.34 -20.54
N SER A 207 23.15 -2.86 -20.09
CA SER A 207 23.65 -4.16 -20.54
C SER A 207 23.17 -5.28 -19.62
N VAL A 208 22.16 -6.04 -20.04
CA VAL A 208 21.67 -7.20 -19.31
C VAL A 208 22.44 -8.45 -19.76
N ARG A 209 23.34 -8.97 -18.91
CA ARG A 209 24.00 -10.27 -19.09
C ARG A 209 23.32 -11.30 -18.20
N TRP A 210 23.20 -12.55 -18.62
CA TRP A 210 22.58 -13.60 -17.80
C TRP A 210 23.43 -13.91 -16.56
N ARG A 211 23.12 -13.26 -15.44
CA ARG A 211 23.79 -13.45 -14.13
C ARG A 211 22.76 -13.38 -13.00
N PRO A 212 21.86 -14.38 -12.85
CA PRO A 212 20.69 -14.31 -11.97
C PRO A 212 21.03 -13.95 -10.52
N ILE A 213 22.04 -14.60 -9.92
CA ILE A 213 22.46 -14.35 -8.53
C ILE A 213 22.93 -12.89 -8.35
N ARG A 214 23.71 -12.38 -9.31
CA ARG A 214 24.23 -11.01 -9.26
C ARG A 214 23.11 -10.00 -9.48
N HIS A 215 22.16 -10.29 -10.38
CA HIS A 215 20.96 -9.48 -10.57
C HIS A 215 20.15 -9.42 -9.29
N THR A 216 19.80 -10.56 -8.69
CA THR A 216 19.04 -10.59 -7.43
C THR A 216 19.72 -9.78 -6.33
N ARG A 217 21.04 -9.93 -6.13
CA ARG A 217 21.77 -9.12 -5.15
C ARG A 217 21.70 -7.61 -5.46
N HIS A 218 21.84 -7.23 -6.72
CA HIS A 218 21.77 -5.84 -7.15
C HIS A 218 20.37 -5.25 -6.98
N THR A 219 19.33 -5.96 -7.45
CA THR A 219 17.92 -5.61 -7.30
C THR A 219 17.55 -5.40 -5.82
N LEU A 220 17.95 -6.32 -4.95
CA LEU A 220 17.73 -6.19 -3.51
C LEU A 220 18.53 -5.03 -2.89
N SER A 221 19.72 -4.73 -3.41
CA SER A 221 20.51 -3.57 -2.98
C SER A 221 19.83 -2.25 -3.35
N ILE A 222 19.24 -2.14 -4.53
CA ILE A 222 18.47 -0.96 -4.96
C ILE A 222 17.30 -0.74 -3.99
N ALA A 223 16.52 -1.79 -3.71
CA ALA A 223 15.39 -1.70 -2.80
C ALA A 223 15.79 -1.31 -1.36
N ARG A 224 16.98 -1.72 -0.90
CA ARG A 224 17.52 -1.37 0.43
C ARG A 224 18.19 0.00 0.49
N SER A 225 18.47 0.62 -0.66
CA SER A 225 19.11 1.95 -0.70
C SER A 225 18.18 3.05 -0.16
N ASP A 226 16.87 2.85 -0.28
CA ASP A 226 15.86 3.74 0.28
C ASP A 226 15.05 3.01 1.35
N ARG A 227 15.12 3.53 2.58
CA ARG A 227 14.48 2.93 3.75
C ARG A 227 12.95 2.85 3.65
N ILE A 228 12.32 3.82 3.01
CA ILE A 228 10.85 3.87 2.90
C ILE A 228 10.38 2.93 1.79
N ILE A 229 11.15 2.78 0.70
CA ILE A 229 10.93 1.70 -0.28
C ILE A 229 11.00 0.34 0.41
N GLN A 230 12.04 0.11 1.22
CA GLN A 230 12.18 -1.14 1.95
C GLN A 230 10.99 -1.38 2.90
N GLN A 231 10.56 -0.37 3.64
CA GLN A 231 9.40 -0.47 4.55
C GLN A 231 8.10 -0.77 3.80
N ALA A 232 7.89 -0.14 2.64
CA ALA A 232 6.73 -0.41 1.79
C ALA A 232 6.73 -1.86 1.28
N ILE A 233 7.89 -2.36 0.82
CA ILE A 233 8.05 -3.76 0.39
C ILE A 233 7.74 -4.72 1.54
N MET A 234 8.26 -4.47 2.74
CA MET A 234 7.99 -5.32 3.91
C MET A 234 6.50 -5.33 4.28
N ALA A 235 5.83 -4.18 4.21
CA ALA A 235 4.40 -4.07 4.47
C ALA A 235 3.56 -4.82 3.40
N ILE A 236 3.89 -4.64 2.12
CA ILE A 236 3.25 -5.37 1.00
C ILE A 236 3.45 -6.88 1.17
N SER A 237 4.68 -7.31 1.48
CA SER A 237 5.00 -8.74 1.66
C SER A 237 4.27 -9.33 2.86
N TRP A 238 4.09 -8.55 3.94
CA TRP A 238 3.29 -8.95 5.09
C TRP A 238 1.81 -9.16 4.73
N PHE A 239 1.23 -8.31 3.87
CA PHE A 239 -0.11 -8.52 3.37
C PHE A 239 -0.24 -9.84 2.58
N TRP A 240 0.73 -10.16 1.72
CA TRP A 240 0.74 -11.44 1.01
C TRP A 240 0.95 -12.64 1.92
N PHE A 241 1.73 -12.52 2.99
CA PHE A 241 1.85 -13.54 4.04
C PHE A 241 0.50 -13.84 4.70
N LEU A 242 -0.20 -12.79 5.13
CA LEU A 242 -1.53 -12.93 5.75
C LEU A 242 -2.52 -13.54 4.75
N GLY A 243 -2.60 -12.99 3.54
CA GLY A 243 -3.51 -13.46 2.49
C GLY A 243 -3.27 -14.93 2.14
N ALA A 244 -2.01 -15.34 1.93
CA ALA A 244 -1.66 -16.73 1.65
C ALA A 244 -2.01 -17.66 2.82
N CYS A 245 -1.81 -17.24 4.07
CA CYS A 245 -2.20 -18.03 5.23
C CYS A 245 -3.73 -18.22 5.32
N TYR A 246 -4.51 -17.13 5.22
CA TYR A 246 -5.97 -17.19 5.24
C TYR A 246 -6.53 -18.04 4.09
N LEU A 247 -6.16 -17.73 2.84
CA LEU A 247 -6.69 -18.40 1.64
C LEU A 247 -6.41 -19.90 1.64
N THR A 248 -5.23 -20.32 2.12
CA THR A 248 -4.87 -21.75 2.19
C THR A 248 -5.74 -22.51 3.20
N GLN A 249 -6.18 -21.86 4.27
CA GLN A 249 -6.96 -22.51 5.34
C GLN A 249 -8.47 -22.43 5.13
N PHE A 250 -8.99 -21.56 4.24
CA PHE A 250 -10.44 -21.41 4.04
C PHE A 250 -11.21 -22.70 3.68
N PRO A 251 -10.69 -23.62 2.85
CA PRO A 251 -11.38 -24.88 2.59
C PRO A 251 -11.58 -25.70 3.88
N ASN A 252 -10.50 -25.93 4.63
CA ASN A 252 -10.54 -26.69 5.88
C ASN A 252 -11.29 -25.96 6.98
N PHE A 253 -11.18 -24.63 7.05
CA PHE A 253 -11.91 -23.80 7.98
C PHE A 253 -13.43 -23.94 7.80
N THR A 254 -13.90 -23.84 6.55
CA THR A 254 -15.32 -23.98 6.22
C THR A 254 -15.84 -25.37 6.58
N HIS A 255 -15.09 -26.42 6.23
CA HIS A 255 -15.50 -27.80 6.47
C HIS A 255 -15.48 -28.17 7.96
N LEU A 256 -14.37 -27.88 8.66
CA LEU A 256 -14.14 -28.35 10.04
C LEU A 256 -14.77 -27.46 11.12
N HIS A 257 -14.95 -26.17 10.85
CA HIS A 257 -15.41 -25.21 11.86
C HIS A 257 -16.72 -24.53 11.53
N LEU A 258 -17.19 -24.57 10.27
CA LEU A 258 -18.45 -23.95 9.87
C LEU A 258 -19.49 -24.95 9.33
N ASN A 259 -19.17 -26.25 9.27
CA ASN A 259 -20.00 -27.32 8.68
C ASN A 259 -20.50 -26.99 7.25
N GLY A 260 -19.72 -26.21 6.50
CA GLY A 260 -20.10 -25.75 5.16
C GLY A 260 -19.62 -26.67 4.04
N SER A 261 -20.37 -26.70 2.94
CA SER A 261 -20.03 -27.45 1.72
C SER A 261 -19.01 -26.72 0.82
N GLU A 262 -18.64 -27.32 -0.31
CA GLU A 262 -17.74 -26.72 -1.32
C GLU A 262 -18.24 -25.35 -1.83
N SER A 263 -19.56 -25.21 -2.00
CA SER A 263 -20.18 -23.92 -2.36
C SER A 263 -19.99 -22.86 -1.28
N ALA A 264 -19.98 -23.25 0.00
CA ALA A 264 -19.67 -22.35 1.11
C ALA A 264 -18.20 -21.89 1.09
N VAL A 265 -17.26 -22.77 0.73
CA VAL A 265 -15.84 -22.39 0.55
C VAL A 265 -15.71 -21.32 -0.53
N SER A 266 -16.36 -21.54 -1.68
CA SER A 266 -16.37 -20.58 -2.79
C SER A 266 -17.00 -19.25 -2.38
N PHE A 267 -18.06 -19.28 -1.57
CA PHE A 267 -18.68 -18.07 -1.01
C PHE A 267 -17.74 -17.30 -0.07
N LEU A 268 -17.02 -17.95 0.84
CA LEU A 268 -16.06 -17.26 1.71
C LEU A 268 -14.90 -16.64 0.92
N LEU A 269 -14.36 -17.36 -0.08
CA LEU A 269 -13.36 -16.83 -0.99
C LEU A 269 -13.88 -15.61 -1.77
N ALA A 270 -15.15 -15.66 -2.21
CA ALA A 270 -15.82 -14.54 -2.84
C ALA A 270 -15.93 -13.34 -1.92
N LEU A 271 -16.38 -13.57 -0.69
CA LEU A 271 -16.59 -12.52 0.30
C LEU A 271 -15.27 -11.80 0.64
N PHE A 272 -14.19 -12.56 0.82
CA PHE A 272 -12.86 -11.99 1.05
C PHE A 272 -12.36 -11.17 -0.15
N SER A 273 -12.48 -11.70 -1.37
CA SER A 273 -12.01 -11.05 -2.60
C SER A 273 -12.81 -9.79 -2.94
N ILE A 274 -14.14 -9.85 -2.78
CA ILE A 274 -15.04 -8.69 -2.91
C ILE A 274 -14.71 -7.66 -1.83
N GLY A 275 -14.42 -8.10 -0.60
CA GLY A 275 -13.92 -7.24 0.47
C GLY A 275 -12.72 -6.43 -0.01
N ILE A 276 -11.65 -7.08 -0.49
CA ILE A 276 -10.45 -6.40 -0.96
C ILE A 276 -10.75 -5.43 -2.12
N ALA A 277 -11.62 -5.81 -3.05
CA ALA A 277 -12.06 -4.93 -4.12
C ALA A 277 -12.76 -3.67 -3.60
N LEU A 278 -13.72 -3.82 -2.67
CA LEU A 278 -14.43 -2.69 -2.04
C LEU A 278 -13.47 -1.81 -1.23
N GLY A 279 -12.55 -2.41 -0.49
CA GLY A 279 -11.50 -1.71 0.25
C GLY A 279 -10.58 -0.88 -0.64
N SER A 280 -10.19 -1.44 -1.79
CA SER A 280 -9.34 -0.75 -2.77
C SER A 280 -10.05 0.48 -3.36
N LEU A 281 -11.33 0.34 -3.72
CA LEU A 281 -12.16 1.45 -4.19
C LEU A 281 -12.42 2.49 -3.08
N LEU A 282 -12.66 2.04 -1.85
CA LEU A 282 -12.82 2.90 -0.69
C LEU A 282 -11.55 3.72 -0.45
N CYS A 283 -10.37 3.10 -0.56
CA CYS A 283 -9.09 3.81 -0.48
C CYS A 283 -9.01 4.94 -1.51
N ALA A 284 -9.34 4.66 -2.78
CA ALA A 284 -9.33 5.68 -3.82
C ALA A 284 -10.26 6.86 -3.50
N LYS A 285 -11.44 6.58 -2.92
CA LYS A 285 -12.40 7.59 -2.50
C LYS A 285 -11.92 8.40 -1.29
N LEU A 286 -11.43 7.75 -0.24
CA LEU A 286 -10.93 8.39 0.99
C LEU A 286 -9.65 9.21 0.76
N SER A 287 -8.88 8.83 -0.25
CA SER A 287 -7.67 9.53 -0.66
C SER A 287 -7.94 10.83 -1.43
N ASN A 288 -9.17 11.14 -1.84
CA ASN A 288 -9.51 12.33 -2.65
C ASN A 288 -8.55 12.55 -3.85
N HIS A 289 -8.14 11.47 -4.51
CA HIS A 289 -7.16 11.49 -5.62
C HIS A 289 -5.80 12.13 -5.25
N ARG A 290 -5.43 12.12 -3.96
CA ARG A 290 -4.11 12.48 -3.43
C ARG A 290 -3.51 11.29 -2.69
N ILE A 291 -2.20 11.29 -2.50
CA ILE A 291 -1.55 10.16 -1.85
C ILE A 291 -1.68 10.30 -0.33
N GLU A 292 -2.62 9.56 0.26
CA GLU A 292 -2.85 9.57 1.71
C GLU A 292 -2.29 8.30 2.35
N TYR A 293 -0.99 8.34 2.69
CA TYR A 293 -0.31 7.22 3.38
C TYR A 293 -0.89 6.93 4.78
N GLY A 294 -1.67 7.86 5.34
CA GLY A 294 -2.37 7.71 6.62
C GLY A 294 -3.44 6.62 6.62
N LEU A 295 -3.86 6.13 5.46
CA LEU A 295 -4.80 5.02 5.35
C LEU A 295 -4.14 3.65 5.67
N VAL A 296 -2.82 3.53 5.54
CA VAL A 296 -2.11 2.26 5.79
C VAL A 296 -2.25 1.81 7.26
N PRO A 297 -2.01 2.67 8.28
CA PRO A 297 -2.30 2.30 9.66
C PRO A 297 -3.74 1.91 9.95
N ILE A 298 -4.70 2.57 9.29
CA ILE A 298 -6.12 2.28 9.43
C ILE A 298 -6.43 0.87 8.92
N GLY A 299 -6.01 0.58 7.68
CA GLY A 299 -6.17 -0.75 7.09
C GLY A 299 -5.53 -1.82 7.96
N SER A 300 -4.29 -1.60 8.42
CA SER A 300 -3.58 -2.56 9.29
C SER A 300 -4.28 -2.79 10.62
N PHE A 301 -4.81 -1.74 11.25
CA PHE A 301 -5.55 -1.85 12.51
C PHE A 301 -6.82 -2.67 12.35
N PHE A 302 -7.59 -2.40 11.29
CA PHE A 302 -8.81 -3.15 11.03
C PHE A 302 -8.55 -4.59 10.56
N ILE A 303 -7.42 -4.87 9.89
CA ILE A 303 -6.98 -6.26 9.64
C ILE A 303 -6.81 -7.01 10.97
N THR A 304 -6.19 -6.41 11.99
CA THR A 304 -6.08 -7.03 13.32
C THR A 304 -7.45 -7.24 13.96
N ILE A 305 -8.31 -6.22 13.96
CA ILE A 305 -9.63 -6.32 14.59
C ILE A 305 -10.46 -7.42 13.94
N PHE A 306 -10.66 -7.35 12.62
CA PHE A 306 -11.53 -8.30 11.94
C PHE A 306 -10.89 -9.69 11.80
N GLY A 307 -9.56 -9.76 11.77
CA GLY A 307 -8.82 -11.02 11.84
C GLY A 307 -8.97 -11.75 13.18
N ALA A 308 -9.15 -11.01 14.29
CA ALA A 308 -9.45 -11.57 15.60
C ALA A 308 -10.94 -11.81 15.82
N LEU A 309 -11.81 -10.88 15.39
CA LEU A 309 -13.26 -11.01 15.52
C LEU A 309 -13.81 -12.19 14.74
N MET A 310 -13.29 -12.46 13.54
CA MET A 310 -13.77 -13.57 12.70
C MET A 310 -13.74 -14.93 13.42
N PRO A 311 -12.60 -15.42 13.96
CA PRO A 311 -12.59 -16.68 14.70
C PRO A 311 -13.34 -16.63 16.03
N LEU A 312 -13.39 -15.46 16.69
CA LEU A 312 -14.14 -15.29 17.96
C LEU A 312 -15.66 -15.26 17.76
N SER A 313 -16.12 -15.06 16.53
CA SER A 313 -17.54 -15.00 16.17
C SER A 313 -18.11 -16.34 15.71
N ILE A 314 -17.30 -17.41 15.75
CA ILE A 314 -17.76 -18.75 15.39
C ILE A 314 -18.72 -19.26 16.48
N PRO A 315 -19.95 -19.67 16.12
CA PRO A 315 -20.88 -20.24 17.09
C PRO A 315 -20.37 -21.56 17.68
N GLU A 316 -20.58 -21.78 18.98
CA GLU A 316 -20.17 -23.02 19.66
C GLU A 316 -20.88 -24.27 19.12
N GLN A 317 -22.10 -24.11 18.61
CA GLN A 317 -22.90 -25.17 18.02
C GLN A 317 -23.42 -24.73 16.66
N LEU A 318 -23.12 -25.52 15.64
CA LEU A 318 -23.60 -25.32 14.28
C LEU A 318 -24.36 -26.57 13.82
N PRO A 319 -25.53 -26.41 13.19
CA PRO A 319 -26.18 -27.54 12.54
C PRO A 319 -25.35 -28.04 11.35
N GLU A 320 -25.64 -29.26 10.89
CA GLU A 320 -25.16 -29.70 9.58
C GLU A 320 -25.98 -29.03 8.48
N PHE A 321 -25.32 -28.33 7.57
CA PHE A 321 -25.99 -27.63 6.48
C PHE A 321 -26.14 -28.55 5.28
N THR A 322 -27.38 -28.95 4.97
CA THR A 322 -27.67 -29.79 3.79
C THR A 322 -27.64 -29.02 2.48
N THR A 323 -27.86 -27.69 2.52
CA THR A 323 -27.87 -26.83 1.35
C THR A 323 -27.09 -25.55 1.58
N PHE A 324 -26.52 -25.00 0.50
CA PHE A 324 -25.84 -23.70 0.51
C PHE A 324 -26.74 -22.56 1.01
N THR A 325 -28.03 -22.61 0.65
CA THR A 325 -29.01 -21.59 1.09
C THR A 325 -29.19 -21.60 2.61
N GLN A 326 -29.25 -22.78 3.24
CA GLN A 326 -29.32 -22.87 4.69
C GLN A 326 -28.08 -22.27 5.36
N PHE A 327 -26.89 -22.51 4.79
CA PHE A 327 -25.63 -21.96 5.29
C PHE A 327 -25.60 -20.42 5.27
N ILE A 328 -25.97 -19.79 4.16
CA ILE A 328 -25.89 -18.32 4.04
C ILE A 328 -26.97 -17.57 4.82
N VAL A 329 -28.16 -18.16 4.97
CA VAL A 329 -29.28 -17.54 5.69
C VAL A 329 -29.16 -17.74 7.20
N PHE A 330 -28.31 -18.65 7.68
CA PHE A 330 -28.15 -18.92 9.11
C PHE A 330 -27.58 -17.69 9.86
N PRO A 331 -28.37 -17.03 10.73
CA PRO A 331 -28.02 -15.72 11.28
C PRO A 331 -26.73 -15.72 12.12
N SER A 332 -26.44 -16.82 12.83
CA SER A 332 -25.27 -16.89 13.70
C SER A 332 -23.93 -16.90 12.93
N LEU A 333 -23.95 -17.17 11.63
CA LEU A 333 -22.75 -17.09 10.77
C LEU A 333 -22.52 -15.68 10.18
N TRP A 334 -23.52 -14.79 10.24
CA TRP A 334 -23.40 -13.44 9.68
C TRP A 334 -22.26 -12.61 10.29
N PRO A 335 -21.97 -12.67 11.61
CA PRO A 335 -20.80 -12.00 12.17
C PRO A 335 -19.47 -12.50 11.60
N VAL A 336 -19.36 -13.79 11.29
CA VAL A 336 -18.18 -14.38 10.61
C VAL A 336 -18.07 -13.83 9.19
N PHE A 337 -19.18 -13.83 8.44
CA PHE A 337 -19.23 -13.29 7.08
C PHE A 337 -18.88 -11.79 7.06
N ALA A 338 -19.49 -11.00 7.94
CA ALA A 338 -19.20 -9.57 8.06
C ALA A 338 -17.72 -9.32 8.41
N SER A 339 -17.17 -10.07 9.37
CA SER A 339 -15.75 -9.96 9.73
C SER A 339 -14.84 -10.34 8.58
N LEU A 340 -15.16 -11.37 7.80
CA LEU A 340 -14.37 -11.77 6.64
C LEU A 340 -14.41 -10.73 5.51
N LEU A 341 -15.59 -10.16 5.23
CA LEU A 341 -15.75 -9.08 4.25
C LEU A 341 -14.93 -7.84 4.67
N LEU A 342 -15.03 -7.46 5.93
CA LEU A 342 -14.34 -6.30 6.49
C LEU A 342 -12.83 -6.52 6.63
N LEU A 343 -12.39 -7.74 6.91
CA LEU A 343 -10.99 -8.15 6.86
C LEU A 343 -10.42 -7.95 5.45
N GLY A 344 -11.14 -8.42 4.42
CA GLY A 344 -10.80 -8.18 3.03
C GLY A 344 -10.76 -6.67 2.70
N ALA A 345 -11.80 -5.91 3.07
CA ALA A 345 -11.86 -4.47 2.83
C ALA A 345 -10.70 -3.71 3.50
N SER A 346 -10.32 -4.11 4.70
CA SER A 346 -9.17 -3.55 5.41
C SER A 346 -7.86 -3.84 4.66
N GLY A 347 -7.75 -5.03 4.07
CA GLY A 347 -6.68 -5.41 3.15
C GLY A 347 -6.55 -4.49 1.94
N GLY A 348 -7.67 -4.18 1.27
CA GLY A 348 -7.70 -3.24 0.14
C GLY A 348 -7.25 -1.83 0.51
N VAL A 349 -7.70 -1.32 1.67
CA VAL A 349 -7.28 -0.01 2.20
C VAL A 349 -5.79 0.00 2.57
N PHE A 350 -5.27 -1.13 3.02
CA PHE A 350 -3.86 -1.29 3.39
C PHE A 350 -2.93 -1.32 2.16
N ILE A 351 -3.28 -2.09 1.12
CA ILE A 351 -2.34 -2.43 0.04
C ILE A 351 -2.19 -1.34 -1.03
N VAL A 352 -3.27 -0.62 -1.37
CA VAL A 352 -3.27 0.37 -2.47
C VAL A 352 -2.30 1.55 -2.25
N PRO A 353 -2.25 2.20 -1.07
CA PRO A 353 -1.31 3.28 -0.82
C PRO A 353 0.15 2.81 -0.83
N LEU A 354 0.41 1.56 -0.44
CA LEU A 354 1.77 1.00 -0.40
C LEU A 354 2.35 0.79 -1.79
N TYR A 355 1.56 0.26 -2.75
CA TYR A 355 2.01 0.17 -4.13
C TYR A 355 2.20 1.55 -4.78
N THR A 356 1.31 2.49 -4.45
CA THR A 356 1.45 3.88 -4.92
C THR A 356 2.75 4.51 -4.39
N LEU A 357 3.04 4.36 -3.09
CA LEU A 357 4.28 4.80 -2.46
C LEU A 357 5.51 4.19 -3.14
N LEU A 358 5.49 2.88 -3.34
CA LEU A 358 6.58 2.13 -3.94
C LEU A 358 6.91 2.63 -5.36
N GLN A 359 5.87 2.86 -6.17
CA GLN A 359 6.00 3.31 -7.56
C GLN A 359 6.48 4.76 -7.69
N GLN A 360 5.96 5.66 -6.84
CA GLN A 360 6.30 7.08 -6.89
C GLN A 360 7.70 7.36 -6.36
N ARG A 361 8.09 6.64 -5.31
CA ARG A 361 9.38 6.85 -4.66
C ARG A 361 10.54 6.24 -5.44
N ALA A 362 10.28 5.15 -6.17
CA ALA A 362 11.29 4.55 -7.03
C ALA A 362 11.65 5.49 -8.19
N LYS A 363 12.96 5.67 -8.42
CA LYS A 363 13.48 6.40 -9.58
C LYS A 363 12.97 5.75 -10.86
N ALA A 364 12.69 6.56 -11.88
CA ALA A 364 12.12 6.06 -13.13
C ALA A 364 12.97 4.95 -13.79
N THR A 365 14.30 5.04 -13.69
CA THR A 365 15.29 4.08 -14.24
C THR A 365 15.40 2.78 -13.44
N GLU A 366 14.96 2.78 -12.19
CA GLU A 366 15.10 1.64 -11.26
C GLU A 366 13.73 1.08 -10.83
N ARG A 367 12.62 1.63 -11.36
CA ARG A 367 11.28 1.29 -10.90
C ARG A 367 10.95 -0.18 -11.12
N SER A 368 11.31 -0.75 -12.27
CA SER A 368 11.05 -2.18 -12.52
C SER A 368 11.90 -3.07 -11.62
N GLN A 369 13.14 -2.66 -11.28
CA GLN A 369 13.97 -3.33 -10.25
C GLN A 369 13.30 -3.31 -8.86
N VAL A 370 12.76 -2.18 -8.43
CA VAL A 370 12.10 -2.08 -7.13
C VAL A 370 10.88 -2.99 -7.05
N ILE A 371 10.04 -3.04 -8.10
CA ILE A 371 8.92 -3.98 -8.17
C ILE A 371 9.39 -5.44 -8.23
N ALA A 372 10.48 -5.72 -8.93
CA ALA A 372 11.09 -7.05 -8.94
C ALA A 372 11.57 -7.48 -7.55
N ALA A 373 12.19 -6.59 -6.78
CA ALA A 373 12.55 -6.84 -5.39
C ALA A 373 11.31 -7.15 -4.55
N ASN A 374 10.25 -6.36 -4.72
CA ASN A 374 8.97 -6.57 -4.04
C ASN A 374 8.42 -7.98 -4.30
N ASN A 375 8.41 -8.44 -5.55
CA ASN A 375 7.93 -9.77 -5.91
C ASN A 375 8.75 -10.90 -5.25
N ILE A 376 10.08 -10.73 -5.15
CA ILE A 376 10.95 -11.70 -4.46
C ILE A 376 10.60 -11.77 -2.97
N TYR A 377 10.43 -10.62 -2.31
CA TYR A 377 10.02 -10.58 -0.90
C TYR A 377 8.62 -11.17 -0.70
N ASN A 378 7.66 -10.86 -1.57
CA ASN A 378 6.32 -11.46 -1.53
C ASN A 378 6.39 -12.99 -1.62
N ALA A 379 7.17 -13.52 -2.55
CA ALA A 379 7.35 -14.96 -2.71
C ALA A 379 7.93 -15.61 -1.45
N LEU A 380 8.96 -14.99 -0.84
CA LEU A 380 9.54 -15.46 0.42
C LEU A 380 8.51 -15.46 1.57
N PHE A 381 7.68 -14.43 1.65
CA PHE A 381 6.65 -14.30 2.67
C PHE A 381 5.52 -15.32 2.47
N MET A 382 5.08 -15.58 1.24
CA MET A 382 4.10 -16.64 0.97
C MET A 382 4.63 -18.04 1.30
N VAL A 383 5.92 -18.33 1.05
CA VAL A 383 6.54 -19.58 1.52
C VAL A 383 6.60 -19.62 3.05
N GLY A 384 6.95 -18.49 3.67
CA GLY A 384 6.94 -18.33 5.13
C GLY A 384 5.57 -18.60 5.76
N SER A 385 4.47 -18.18 5.12
CA SER A 385 3.12 -18.45 5.62
C SER A 385 2.75 -19.92 5.54
N ALA A 386 3.20 -20.63 4.50
CA ALA A 386 3.03 -22.08 4.39
C ALA A 386 3.80 -22.81 5.51
N LEU A 387 5.05 -22.41 5.77
CA LEU A 387 5.83 -22.95 6.88
C LEU A 387 5.19 -22.67 8.24
N LEU A 388 4.67 -21.45 8.46
CA LEU A 388 3.94 -21.13 9.69
C LEU A 388 2.75 -22.07 9.85
N GLY A 389 1.93 -22.25 8.80
CA GLY A 389 0.78 -23.15 8.84
C GLY A 389 1.14 -24.59 9.16
N ILE A 390 2.23 -25.12 8.58
CA ILE A 390 2.73 -26.48 8.88
C ILE A 390 3.14 -26.59 10.35
N VAL A 391 3.90 -25.62 10.85
CA VAL A 391 4.37 -25.64 12.25
C VAL A 391 3.20 -25.52 13.22
N THR A 392 2.28 -24.58 13.01
CA THR A 392 1.17 -24.34 13.95
C THR A 392 0.15 -25.48 13.93
N LEU A 393 -0.27 -25.93 12.74
CA LEU A 393 -1.35 -26.92 12.61
C LEU A 393 -0.86 -28.35 12.80
N SER A 394 0.33 -28.71 12.29
CA SER A 394 0.83 -30.09 12.34
C SER A 394 1.75 -30.36 13.54
N VAL A 395 2.61 -29.42 13.92
CA VAL A 395 3.58 -29.62 15.01
C VAL A 395 3.01 -29.18 16.37
N LEU A 396 2.50 -27.95 16.44
CA LEU A 396 1.90 -27.40 17.67
C LEU A 396 0.45 -27.85 17.90
N LYS A 397 -0.17 -28.51 16.91
CA LYS A 397 -1.55 -29.00 16.94
C LYS A 397 -2.59 -27.92 17.28
N MET A 398 -2.32 -26.67 16.89
CA MET A 398 -3.28 -25.58 17.01
C MET A 398 -4.44 -25.80 16.02
N SER A 399 -5.63 -25.38 16.41
CA SER A 399 -6.79 -25.30 15.53
C SER A 399 -6.67 -24.13 14.54
N ILE A 400 -7.47 -24.16 13.46
CA ILE A 400 -7.47 -23.09 12.45
C ILE A 400 -7.93 -21.74 13.04
N PRO A 401 -8.97 -21.66 13.90
CA PRO A 401 -9.33 -20.43 14.59
C PRO A 401 -8.19 -19.84 15.44
N GLU A 402 -7.44 -20.69 16.15
CA GLU A 402 -6.28 -20.25 16.94
C GLU A 402 -5.16 -19.71 16.04
N LEU A 403 -4.93 -20.32 14.87
CA LEU A 403 -4.02 -19.77 13.87
C LEU A 403 -4.49 -18.39 13.39
N PHE A 404 -5.78 -18.18 13.13
CA PHE A 404 -6.29 -16.86 12.73
C PHE A 404 -6.14 -15.80 13.83
N VAL A 405 -6.35 -16.15 15.10
CA VAL A 405 -6.05 -15.26 16.24
C VAL A 405 -4.55 -14.95 16.30
N LEU A 406 -3.68 -15.96 16.12
CA LEU A 406 -2.24 -15.77 16.07
C LEU A 406 -1.85 -14.80 14.94
N LEU A 407 -2.44 -14.92 13.75
CA LEU A 407 -2.21 -13.99 12.64
C LEU A 407 -2.62 -12.56 13.00
N ALA A 408 -3.75 -12.37 13.69
CA ALA A 408 -4.19 -11.06 14.14
C ALA A 408 -3.21 -10.43 15.15
N VAL A 409 -2.69 -11.22 16.09
CA VAL A 409 -1.66 -10.80 17.06
C VAL A 409 -0.35 -10.47 16.36
N LEU A 410 0.13 -11.33 15.46
CA LEU A 410 1.33 -11.07 14.67
C LEU A 410 1.18 -9.81 13.81
N ASN A 411 0.00 -9.58 13.24
CA ASN A 411 -0.29 -8.36 12.49
C ASN A 411 -0.23 -7.13 13.39
N LEU A 412 -0.74 -7.20 14.63
CA LEU A 412 -0.65 -6.10 15.58
C LEU A 412 0.81 -5.77 15.92
N ILE A 413 1.63 -6.79 16.19
CA ILE A 413 3.06 -6.62 16.48
C ILE A 413 3.78 -6.01 15.28
N MET A 414 3.51 -6.50 14.07
CA MET A 414 4.12 -6.01 12.84
C MET A 414 3.68 -4.57 12.53
N ALA A 415 2.40 -4.26 12.70
CA ALA A 415 1.86 -2.91 12.54
C ALA A 415 2.55 -1.92 13.48
N VAL A 416 2.64 -2.26 14.77
CA VAL A 416 3.33 -1.46 15.78
C VAL A 416 4.80 -1.26 15.38
N TYR A 417 5.51 -2.34 15.03
CA TYR A 417 6.90 -2.28 14.60
C TYR A 417 7.12 -1.38 13.39
N LEU A 418 6.35 -1.57 12.31
CA LEU A 418 6.45 -0.80 11.08
C LEU A 418 6.13 0.68 11.32
N PHE A 419 5.10 0.99 12.11
CA PHE A 419 4.68 2.36 12.36
C PHE A 419 5.61 3.13 13.29
N PHE A 420 6.26 2.45 14.26
CA PHE A 420 7.37 3.06 14.99
C PHE A 420 8.59 3.33 14.09
N GLN A 421 8.76 2.54 13.02
CA GLN A 421 9.86 2.71 12.07
C GLN A 421 9.64 3.71 10.95
N ALA A 422 8.39 3.97 10.59
CA ALA A 422 8.01 4.83 9.49
C ALA A 422 7.17 6.00 10.01
N PRO A 423 7.80 7.08 10.51
CA PRO A 423 7.07 8.22 11.07
C PRO A 423 6.09 8.84 10.09
N ILE A 424 6.36 8.73 8.79
CA ILE A 424 5.48 9.24 7.73
C ILE A 424 4.08 8.60 7.77
N PHE A 425 3.95 7.32 8.10
CA PHE A 425 2.64 6.65 8.16
C PHE A 425 1.81 7.17 9.34
N VAL A 426 2.43 7.26 10.53
CA VAL A 426 1.74 7.72 11.75
C VAL A 426 1.42 9.20 11.68
N THR A 427 2.37 10.04 11.26
CA THR A 427 2.12 11.48 11.10
C THR A 427 0.99 11.73 10.12
N ARG A 428 1.03 11.10 8.94
CA ARG A 428 -0.04 11.22 7.94
C ARG A 428 -1.38 10.64 8.43
N PHE A 429 -1.37 9.57 9.22
CA PHE A 429 -2.58 9.04 9.83
C PHE A 429 -3.21 10.01 10.84
N LEU A 430 -2.41 10.52 11.79
CA LEU A 430 -2.89 11.50 12.78
C LEU A 430 -3.45 12.74 12.07
N VAL A 431 -2.74 13.21 11.05
CA VAL A 431 -3.20 14.27 10.17
C VAL A 431 -4.54 13.96 9.53
N TRP A 432 -4.66 12.81 8.87
CA TRP A 432 -5.86 12.44 8.12
C TRP A 432 -7.05 12.32 9.08
N PHE A 433 -6.84 11.68 10.23
CA PHE A 433 -7.85 11.53 11.28
C PHE A 433 -8.30 12.88 11.83
N LEU A 434 -7.37 13.79 12.15
CA LEU A 434 -7.72 15.11 12.68
C LEU A 434 -8.46 15.97 11.65
N THR A 435 -8.03 15.94 10.39
CA THR A 435 -8.63 16.73 9.30
C THR A 435 -9.98 16.18 8.80
N HIS A 436 -10.30 14.91 9.04
CA HIS A 436 -11.58 14.33 8.65
C HIS A 436 -12.57 14.22 9.81
N THR A 437 -12.08 14.06 11.05
CA THR A 437 -12.93 13.86 12.23
C THR A 437 -13.13 15.15 13.04
N MET A 438 -12.09 15.97 13.19
CA MET A 438 -12.10 17.11 14.13
C MET A 438 -12.14 18.49 13.46
N TYR A 439 -11.47 18.67 12.32
CA TYR A 439 -11.25 19.98 11.71
C TYR A 439 -11.55 20.01 10.22
N ARG A 440 -12.36 20.97 9.75
CA ARG A 440 -12.52 21.19 8.31
C ARG A 440 -11.43 22.14 7.83
N VAL A 441 -10.29 21.57 7.42
CA VAL A 441 -9.12 22.35 7.00
C VAL A 441 -9.23 22.77 5.54
N THR A 442 -9.31 24.08 5.30
CA THR A 442 -9.14 24.68 3.98
C THR A 442 -7.72 25.21 3.83
N HIS A 443 -7.08 24.95 2.70
CA HIS A 443 -5.74 25.46 2.42
C HIS A 443 -5.77 26.42 1.25
N LYS A 444 -4.98 27.50 1.34
CA LYS A 444 -4.81 28.49 0.28
C LYS A 444 -3.33 28.64 -0.08
N ASN A 445 -3.07 28.78 -1.37
CA ASN A 445 -1.78 29.21 -1.89
C ASN A 445 -0.56 28.31 -1.56
N LEU A 446 -0.79 27.01 -1.28
CA LEU A 446 0.30 26.06 -0.99
C LEU A 446 1.26 25.80 -2.17
N HIS A 447 0.87 26.18 -3.39
CA HIS A 447 1.75 26.09 -4.57
C HIS A 447 2.98 26.99 -4.45
N HIS A 448 3.00 27.93 -3.49
CA HIS A 448 4.20 28.71 -3.14
C HIS A 448 5.28 27.89 -2.40
N LEU A 449 4.94 26.70 -1.88
CA LEU A 449 5.93 25.80 -1.29
C LEU A 449 6.76 25.16 -2.41
N PRO A 450 8.10 25.22 -2.36
CA PRO A 450 8.93 24.68 -3.41
C PRO A 450 8.84 23.15 -3.41
N GLU A 451 8.72 22.56 -4.60
CA GLU A 451 8.70 21.11 -4.78
C GLU A 451 10.08 20.48 -4.51
N GLU A 452 11.15 21.22 -4.80
CA GLU A 452 12.55 20.80 -4.61
C GLU A 452 13.38 21.89 -3.91
N GLY A 453 14.52 21.50 -3.33
CA GLY A 453 15.40 22.42 -2.61
C GLY A 453 14.93 22.77 -1.19
N GLY A 454 15.80 23.42 -0.42
CA GLY A 454 15.55 23.81 0.96
C GLY A 454 14.81 25.14 1.05
N ALA A 455 13.90 25.27 2.01
CA ALA A 455 13.21 26.53 2.29
C ALA A 455 12.84 26.65 3.76
N LEU A 456 12.82 27.89 4.25
CA LEU A 456 12.45 28.22 5.63
C LEU A 456 10.99 28.65 5.69
N ILE A 457 10.16 27.88 6.38
CA ILE A 457 8.77 28.21 6.65
C ILE A 457 8.70 28.96 7.98
N VAL A 458 7.95 30.06 7.99
CA VAL A 458 7.79 30.92 9.15
C VAL A 458 6.30 31.10 9.41
N CYS A 459 5.85 30.70 10.60
CA CYS A 459 4.43 30.63 10.92
C CYS A 459 4.13 31.15 12.33
N ASN A 460 2.89 31.62 12.55
CA ASN A 460 2.38 31.93 13.88
C ASN A 460 2.14 30.66 14.72
N HIS A 461 2.19 30.78 16.06
CA HIS A 461 2.15 29.64 16.98
C HIS A 461 0.98 29.70 17.98
N VAL A 462 -0.14 29.10 17.61
CA VAL A 462 -1.43 29.17 18.33
C VAL A 462 -1.71 27.93 19.19
N SER A 463 -1.32 26.74 18.73
CA SER A 463 -1.64 25.46 19.38
C SER A 463 -0.49 24.46 19.33
N TYR A 464 -0.48 23.50 20.26
CA TYR A 464 0.41 22.33 20.17
C TYR A 464 0.17 21.48 18.90
N MET A 465 -0.96 21.68 18.20
CA MET A 465 -1.29 20.98 16.97
C MET A 465 -0.69 21.63 15.71
N ASP A 466 -0.10 22.82 15.81
CA ASP A 466 0.36 23.62 14.67
C ASP A 466 1.33 22.87 13.76
N ALA A 467 2.35 22.25 14.36
CA ALA A 467 3.34 21.46 13.61
C ALA A 467 2.70 20.28 12.88
N LEU A 468 1.67 19.66 13.49
CA LEU A 468 0.98 18.52 12.92
C LEU A 468 0.05 18.94 11.77
N LEU A 469 -0.62 20.09 11.88
CA LEU A 469 -1.46 20.67 10.83
C LEU A 469 -0.65 21.24 9.66
N LEU A 470 0.50 21.85 9.92
CA LEU A 470 1.41 22.27 8.85
C LEU A 470 1.97 21.06 8.11
N SER A 471 2.39 20.02 8.83
CA SER A 471 2.79 18.74 8.24
C SER A 471 1.67 18.10 7.42
N ALA A 472 0.42 18.30 7.84
CA ALA A 472 -0.73 17.74 7.15
C ALA A 472 -0.88 18.27 5.74
N VAL A 473 -0.83 19.59 5.66
CA VAL A 473 -1.22 20.34 4.48
C VAL A 473 -0.04 20.47 3.52
N CYS A 474 1.19 20.35 4.02
CA CYS A 474 2.38 20.43 3.18
C CYS A 474 2.65 19.10 2.45
N PRO A 475 3.02 19.15 1.15
CA PRO A 475 3.31 17.96 0.36
C PRO A 475 4.63 17.28 0.79
N ARG A 476 5.58 18.05 1.32
CA ARG A 476 6.91 17.59 1.75
C ARG A 476 6.98 17.50 3.27
N LEU A 477 7.82 16.60 3.79
CA LEU A 477 8.08 16.48 5.22
C LEU A 477 8.77 17.76 5.72
N ILE A 478 8.18 18.39 6.75
CA ILE A 478 8.73 19.56 7.40
C ILE A 478 9.52 19.13 8.63
N ARG A 479 10.73 19.67 8.79
CA ARG A 479 11.52 19.57 10.01
C ARG A 479 11.19 20.73 10.92
N PHE A 480 10.61 20.45 12.08
CA PHE A 480 10.22 21.48 13.05
C PHE A 480 11.31 21.70 14.07
N VAL A 481 11.57 22.96 14.39
CA VAL A 481 12.32 23.33 15.58
C VAL A 481 11.37 23.28 16.78
N MET A 482 11.70 22.48 17.80
CA MET A 482 10.81 22.17 18.93
C MET A 482 11.57 22.21 20.26
N GLU A 483 10.90 22.61 21.35
CA GLU A 483 11.51 22.64 22.69
C GLU A 483 12.06 21.26 23.10
N GLU A 484 13.25 21.22 23.70
CA GLU A 484 13.96 19.99 24.06
C GLU A 484 13.14 19.05 24.94
N GLU A 485 12.37 19.58 25.88
CA GLU A 485 11.53 18.77 26.77
C GLU A 485 10.50 17.96 25.97
N TYR A 486 9.78 18.60 25.05
CA TYR A 486 8.79 17.93 24.22
C TYR A 486 9.43 17.01 23.18
N ALA A 487 10.56 17.41 22.60
CA ALA A 487 11.31 16.60 21.64
C ALA A 487 11.86 15.30 22.27
N ASN A 488 12.10 15.28 23.59
CA ASN A 488 12.70 14.16 24.31
C ASN A 488 11.72 13.32 25.15
N LEU A 489 10.42 13.59 25.12
CA LEU A 489 9.40 12.79 25.83
C LEU A 489 9.48 11.29 25.45
N PRO A 490 9.75 10.36 26.38
CA PRO A 490 9.55 8.93 26.14
C PRO A 490 8.05 8.65 26.13
N PRO A 491 7.45 8.00 25.11
CA PRO A 491 8.03 7.18 24.03
C PRO A 491 8.28 7.90 22.68
N LEU A 492 7.85 9.15 22.54
CA LEU A 492 7.86 9.94 21.29
C LEU A 492 9.28 10.32 20.81
N ARG A 493 10.27 10.35 21.70
CA ARG A 493 11.66 10.76 21.38
C ARG A 493 12.23 10.09 20.12
N ARG A 494 12.09 8.77 20.00
CA ARG A 494 12.62 8.04 18.82
C ARG A 494 11.87 8.40 17.55
N PHE A 495 10.57 8.62 17.68
CA PHE A 495 9.70 9.00 16.57
C PHE A 495 10.01 10.41 16.07
N LEU A 496 10.07 11.39 16.97
CA LEU A 496 10.35 12.79 16.65
C LEU A 496 11.77 12.95 16.06
N LYS A 497 12.75 12.24 16.61
CA LYS A 497 14.11 12.20 16.04
C LYS A 497 14.13 11.65 14.61
N ARG A 498 13.32 10.62 14.31
CA ARG A 498 13.20 10.07 12.95
C ARG A 498 12.39 10.97 12.02
N ALA A 499 11.41 11.72 12.54
CA ALA A 499 10.67 12.73 11.79
C ALA A 499 11.54 13.96 11.44
N GLY A 500 12.75 14.05 11.99
CA GLY A 500 13.68 15.15 11.73
C GLY A 500 13.38 16.39 12.55
N VAL A 501 12.70 16.25 13.69
CA VAL A 501 12.51 17.33 14.67
C VAL A 501 13.86 17.77 15.21
N ILE A 502 14.08 19.09 15.21
CA ILE A 502 15.31 19.73 15.66
C ILE A 502 15.05 20.27 17.07
N PRO A 503 15.62 19.65 18.12
CA PRO A 503 15.41 20.11 19.49
C PRO A 503 16.15 21.43 19.75
N ILE A 504 15.53 22.35 20.46
CA ILE A 504 16.13 23.59 20.95
C ILE A 504 15.72 23.84 22.40
N ALA A 505 16.66 24.31 23.23
CA ALA A 505 16.38 24.79 24.57
C ALA A 505 16.77 26.27 24.65
N GLN A 506 15.80 27.14 24.96
CA GLN A 506 15.99 28.60 24.92
C GLN A 506 16.96 29.12 25.99
N ASP A 507 17.10 28.39 27.09
CA ASP A 507 17.99 28.69 28.22
C ASP A 507 19.42 28.16 28.03
N ASN A 508 19.68 27.36 26.98
CA ASN A 508 20.95 26.69 26.77
C ASN A 508 21.63 27.10 25.46
N ASN A 509 22.63 27.97 25.56
CA ASN A 509 23.44 28.44 24.43
C ASN A 509 24.05 27.32 23.59
N ARG A 510 24.40 26.17 24.18
CA ARG A 510 24.94 25.03 23.44
C ARG A 510 23.86 24.35 22.61
N SER A 511 22.65 24.23 23.15
CA SER A 511 21.47 23.70 22.43
C SER A 511 21.11 24.60 21.25
N ILE A 512 21.03 25.92 21.45
CA ILE A 512 20.75 26.89 20.38
C ILE A 512 21.75 26.79 19.23
N ARG A 513 23.05 26.75 19.53
CA ARG A 513 24.10 26.59 18.50
C ARG A 513 23.96 25.28 17.73
N ARG A 514 23.64 24.19 18.42
CA ARG A 514 23.41 22.88 17.80
C ARG A 514 22.18 22.91 16.90
N ALA A 515 21.06 23.45 17.39
CA ALA A 515 19.82 23.58 16.62
C ALA A 515 20.04 24.37 15.33
N PHE A 516 20.75 25.50 15.38
CA PHE A 516 21.09 26.26 14.18
C PHE A 516 21.97 25.50 13.19
N THR A 517 22.90 24.69 13.68
CA THR A 517 23.74 23.83 12.82
C THR A 517 22.89 22.73 12.16
N GLU A 518 21.96 22.12 12.91
CA GLU A 518 21.04 21.11 12.37
C GLU A 518 20.05 21.72 11.35
N VAL A 519 19.59 22.95 11.58
CA VAL A 519 18.75 23.69 10.62
C VAL A 519 19.52 23.97 9.32
N GLU A 520 20.75 24.48 9.43
CA GLU A 520 21.62 24.75 8.29
C GLU A 520 21.87 23.49 7.44
N GLN A 521 22.22 22.38 8.09
CA GLN A 521 22.40 21.10 7.41
C GLN A 521 21.09 20.64 6.75
N ALA A 522 19.96 20.73 7.44
CA ALA A 522 18.67 20.34 6.89
C ALA A 522 18.28 21.16 5.66
N LEU A 523 18.49 22.47 5.69
CA LEU A 523 18.24 23.36 4.56
C LEU A 523 19.17 23.05 3.38
N HIS A 524 20.46 22.80 3.64
CA HIS A 524 21.44 22.41 2.64
C HIS A 524 21.10 21.07 1.98
N ASP A 525 20.66 20.08 2.76
CA ASP A 525 20.18 18.78 2.28
C ASP A 525 18.85 18.88 1.51
N GLY A 526 18.34 20.10 1.34
CA GLY A 526 17.14 20.40 0.57
C GLY A 526 15.85 20.12 1.32
N HIS A 527 15.84 20.08 2.66
CA HIS A 527 14.61 19.89 3.43
C HIS A 527 13.87 21.21 3.70
N LEU A 528 12.56 21.12 3.93
CA LEU A 528 11.77 22.22 4.48
C LEU A 528 12.00 22.27 6.00
N VAL A 529 12.36 23.44 6.51
CA VAL A 529 12.45 23.68 7.96
C VAL A 529 11.38 24.68 8.35
N CYS A 530 10.60 24.39 9.39
CA CYS A 530 9.62 25.32 9.93
C CYS A 530 10.06 25.80 11.31
N ILE A 531 10.01 27.12 11.49
CA ILE A 531 10.21 27.76 12.78
C ILE A 531 8.96 28.56 13.16
N PHE A 532 8.71 28.56 14.46
CA PHE A 532 7.72 29.41 15.10
C PHE A 532 8.48 30.53 15.84
N PRO A 533 8.79 31.65 15.17
CA PRO A 533 9.67 32.69 15.72
C PRO A 533 9.10 33.41 16.94
N GLU A 534 7.84 33.15 17.32
CA GLU A 534 7.24 33.63 18.57
C GLU A 534 7.88 33.03 19.83
N GLY A 535 8.54 31.86 19.72
CA GLY A 535 9.21 31.17 20.83
C GLY A 535 8.27 30.60 21.92
N ARG A 536 7.00 31.00 21.94
CA ARG A 536 5.97 30.53 22.87
C ARG A 536 4.60 30.53 22.19
N LEU A 537 3.68 29.74 22.71
CA LEU A 537 2.28 29.72 22.28
C LEU A 537 1.55 31.01 22.69
N THR A 538 0.67 31.52 21.83
CA THR A 538 -0.21 32.67 22.12
C THR A 538 -1.06 32.43 23.37
N SER A 539 -1.17 33.42 24.26
CA SER A 539 -1.96 33.35 25.50
C SER A 539 -3.37 33.95 25.38
N ASP A 540 -3.59 34.81 24.39
CA ASP A 540 -4.81 35.58 24.15
C ASP A 540 -5.36 35.43 22.71
N GLY A 541 -4.66 34.67 21.87
CA GLY A 541 -4.97 34.47 20.45
C GLY A 541 -4.35 35.53 19.54
N GLU A 542 -3.63 36.49 20.10
CA GLU A 542 -2.84 37.45 19.34
C GLU A 542 -1.42 36.95 19.10
N MET A 543 -0.86 37.33 17.94
CA MET A 543 0.47 36.90 17.51
C MET A 543 1.54 37.60 18.35
N ASN A 544 2.48 36.85 18.91
CA ASN A 544 3.63 37.44 19.62
C ASN A 544 4.63 38.08 18.64
N GLU A 545 5.57 38.84 19.20
CA GLU A 545 6.70 39.40 18.47
C GLU A 545 7.65 38.29 17.96
N PHE A 546 8.17 38.47 16.75
CA PHE A 546 9.08 37.50 16.14
C PHE A 546 10.51 37.71 16.64
N MET A 547 11.12 36.68 17.18
CA MET A 547 12.50 36.72 17.65
C MET A 547 13.50 36.79 16.47
N ARG A 548 14.64 37.45 16.71
CA ARG A 548 15.74 37.62 15.75
C ARG A 548 16.48 36.33 15.36
N GLY A 549 16.10 35.19 15.94
CA GLY A 549 16.71 33.89 15.65
C GLY A 549 16.66 33.53 14.17
N MET A 550 15.60 33.93 13.45
CA MET A 550 15.51 33.67 12.01
C MET A 550 16.54 34.44 11.19
N ASP A 551 16.88 35.68 11.58
CA ASP A 551 17.86 36.50 10.87
C ASP A 551 19.25 35.83 10.89
N ILE A 552 19.56 35.14 11.99
CA ILE A 552 20.82 34.38 12.15
C ILE A 552 20.83 33.17 11.22
N ILE A 553 19.71 32.44 11.15
CA ILE A 553 19.57 31.28 10.25
C ILE A 553 19.75 31.72 8.79
N LEU A 554 19.08 32.79 8.36
CA LEU A 554 19.12 33.27 6.98
C LEU A 554 20.48 33.83 6.56
N ARG A 555 21.23 34.42 7.50
CA ARG A 555 22.61 34.85 7.24
C ARG A 555 23.56 33.67 6.97
N ARG A 556 23.31 32.52 7.58
CA ARG A 556 24.10 31.30 7.37
C ARG A 556 23.64 30.52 6.15
N SER A 557 22.33 30.42 5.97
CA SER A 557 21.69 29.65 4.90
C SER A 557 20.71 30.54 4.14
N PRO A 558 21.16 31.20 3.06
CA PRO A 558 20.29 32.06 2.25
C PRO A 558 19.36 31.21 1.39
N VAL A 559 18.23 30.81 1.97
CA VAL A 559 17.17 30.03 1.31
C VAL A 559 15.87 30.85 1.19
N PRO A 560 14.98 30.52 0.24
CA PRO A 560 13.67 31.16 0.15
C PRO A 560 12.88 31.04 1.47
N VAL A 561 12.25 32.13 1.90
CA VAL A 561 11.48 32.20 3.14
C VAL A 561 10.00 32.31 2.84
N ILE A 562 9.19 31.40 3.40
CA ILE A 562 7.77 31.27 3.06
C ILE A 562 6.94 31.63 4.30
N PRO A 563 6.25 32.78 4.29
CA PRO A 563 5.34 33.13 5.37
C PRO A 563 4.09 32.25 5.29
N MET A 564 3.71 31.66 6.41
CA MET A 564 2.46 30.90 6.55
C MET A 564 1.64 31.42 7.72
N ALA A 565 0.32 31.36 7.59
CA ALA A 565 -0.60 31.69 8.66
C ALA A 565 -1.56 30.54 8.95
N LEU A 566 -1.69 30.22 10.23
CA LEU A 566 -2.71 29.35 10.78
C LEU A 566 -3.86 30.21 11.34
N LYS A 567 -5.08 29.94 10.87
CA LYS A 567 -6.31 30.67 11.20
C LYS A 567 -7.38 29.74 11.76
N GLY A 568 -8.18 30.23 12.69
CA GLY A 568 -9.31 29.48 13.27
C GLY A 568 -8.93 28.53 14.42
N LEU A 569 -7.66 28.55 14.87
CA LEU A 569 -7.15 27.61 15.87
C LEU A 569 -7.44 28.07 17.30
N TRP A 570 -7.64 29.37 17.51
CA TRP A 570 -7.98 29.92 18.81
C TRP A 570 -9.39 29.50 19.25
N GLY A 571 -9.53 28.99 20.48
CA GLY A 571 -10.78 28.41 20.98
C GLY A 571 -10.93 26.91 20.70
N SER A 572 -9.94 26.26 20.08
CA SER A 572 -9.89 24.80 19.93
C SER A 572 -9.45 24.10 21.22
N TYR A 573 -9.75 22.79 21.35
CA TYR A 573 -9.39 21.97 22.52
C TYR A 573 -7.89 21.99 22.85
N PHE A 574 -7.03 22.11 21.83
CA PHE A 574 -5.57 22.12 21.97
C PHE A 574 -4.97 23.54 22.11
N SER A 575 -5.80 24.59 22.16
CA SER A 575 -5.37 25.97 22.41
C SER A 575 -5.41 26.29 23.91
N ARG A 576 -4.72 27.35 24.35
CA ARG A 576 -4.74 27.80 25.75
C ARG A 576 -6.00 28.62 26.11
N TYR A 577 -7.04 28.61 25.26
CA TYR A 577 -8.27 29.39 25.47
C TYR A 577 -8.94 29.18 26.83
N LYS A 578 -8.91 27.96 27.39
CA LYS A 578 -9.43 27.65 28.74
C LYS A 578 -8.37 27.71 29.86
N GLY A 579 -7.28 28.45 29.64
CA GLY A 579 -6.15 28.63 30.56
C GLY A 579 -5.05 27.56 30.48
N ARG A 580 -5.38 26.33 30.08
CA ARG A 580 -4.41 25.27 29.72
C ARG A 580 -4.92 24.50 28.51
N ALA A 581 -4.02 24.00 27.66
CA ALA A 581 -4.39 23.12 26.55
C ALA A 581 -5.00 21.82 27.07
N CYS A 582 -5.92 21.23 26.30
CA CYS A 582 -6.63 19.98 26.60
C CYS A 582 -7.53 20.02 27.86
N LYS A 583 -8.06 21.19 28.23
CA LYS A 583 -8.95 21.33 29.39
C LYS A 583 -10.42 21.29 28.97
N GLY A 584 -11.19 20.33 29.50
CA GLY A 584 -12.64 20.16 29.25
C GLY A 584 -12.97 19.07 28.22
N LEU A 585 -14.21 19.04 27.72
CA LEU A 585 -14.60 18.25 26.55
C LEU A 585 -14.44 19.12 25.27
N PRO A 586 -14.14 18.53 24.11
CA PRO A 586 -14.09 19.25 22.84
C PRO A 586 -15.49 19.80 22.46
N GLU A 587 -15.70 21.10 22.64
CA GLU A 587 -16.98 21.77 22.34
C GLU A 587 -17.14 22.16 20.87
N ARG A 588 -16.04 22.17 20.09
CA ARG A 588 -16.04 22.57 18.68
C ARG A 588 -15.54 21.46 17.77
N PHE A 589 -16.37 20.44 17.54
CA PHE A 589 -16.18 19.50 16.43
C PHE A 589 -16.43 20.23 15.09
N TRP A 590 -15.61 19.93 14.08
CA TRP A 590 -15.66 20.54 12.74
C TRP A 590 -15.37 22.04 12.70
N SER A 591 -14.47 22.50 13.58
CA SER A 591 -13.96 23.88 13.49
C SER A 591 -13.37 24.13 12.10
N LYS A 592 -13.76 25.24 11.46
CA LYS A 592 -13.17 25.68 10.19
C LYS A 592 -11.76 26.18 10.49
N LEU A 593 -10.76 25.54 9.91
CA LEU A 593 -9.37 25.97 9.98
C LEU A 593 -8.93 26.40 8.60
N GLU A 594 -8.19 27.50 8.52
CA GLU A 594 -7.57 27.93 7.26
C GLU A 594 -6.05 28.00 7.42
N ILE A 595 -5.33 27.36 6.50
CA ILE A 595 -3.88 27.45 6.38
C ILE A 595 -3.56 28.16 5.08
N GLU A 596 -2.86 29.29 5.16
CA GLU A 596 -2.52 30.09 3.98
C GLU A 596 -1.01 30.28 3.88
N ALA A 597 -0.45 29.98 2.71
CA ALA A 597 0.96 30.25 2.39
C ALA A 597 1.10 31.51 1.50
N GLY A 598 1.92 32.46 1.93
CA GLY A 598 2.24 33.64 1.13
C GLY A 598 3.33 33.37 0.10
N ALA A 599 3.53 34.35 -0.78
CA ALA A 599 4.58 34.29 -1.80
C ALA A 599 5.98 34.19 -1.14
N PRO A 600 6.91 33.42 -1.74
CA PRO A 600 8.28 33.30 -1.24
C PRO A 600 8.95 34.67 -1.17
N VAL A 601 9.68 34.91 -0.09
CA VAL A 601 10.46 36.12 0.14
C VAL A 601 11.93 35.80 -0.05
N ASP A 602 12.63 36.67 -0.77
CA ASP A 602 14.08 36.55 -0.96
C ASP A 602 14.80 36.62 0.40
N PRO A 603 15.76 35.74 0.68
CA PRO A 603 16.47 35.69 1.96
C PRO A 603 17.12 37.03 2.36
N LYS A 604 17.53 37.86 1.40
CA LYS A 604 18.12 39.17 1.69
C LYS A 604 17.10 40.19 2.21
N GLN A 605 15.82 39.96 1.96
CA GLN A 605 14.71 40.84 2.34
C GLN A 605 13.86 40.27 3.49
N ALA A 606 14.07 39.00 3.86
CA ALA A 606 13.25 38.29 4.83
C ALA A 606 13.70 38.53 6.29
N THR A 607 13.61 39.78 6.77
CA THR A 607 13.87 40.08 8.20
C THR A 607 12.70 39.66 9.10
N ALA A 608 12.96 39.44 10.38
CA ALA A 608 11.94 39.12 11.38
C ALA A 608 10.70 40.06 11.31
N ASP A 609 10.91 41.38 11.26
CA ASP A 609 9.83 42.37 11.18
C ASP A 609 9.00 42.26 9.90
N ILE A 610 9.65 42.06 8.76
CA ILE A 610 8.97 41.94 7.45
C ILE A 610 8.13 40.66 7.44
N MET A 611 8.69 39.58 7.97
CA MET A 611 8.04 38.28 8.02
C MET A 611 6.87 38.28 8.99
N GLN A 612 7.00 38.93 10.15
CA GLN A 612 5.90 39.13 11.09
C GLN A 612 4.74 39.89 10.44
N LYS A 613 5.00 41.01 9.76
CA LYS A 613 3.97 41.79 9.04
C LYS A 613 3.28 40.98 7.94
N LYS A 614 4.04 40.17 7.19
CA LYS A 614 3.48 39.29 6.16
C LYS A 614 2.59 38.21 6.77
N VAL A 615 3.03 37.53 7.82
CA VAL A 615 2.25 36.49 8.51
C VAL A 615 0.99 37.09 9.16
N ALA A 616 1.09 38.26 9.78
CA ALA A 616 -0.06 38.98 10.33
C ALA A 616 -1.09 39.35 9.26
N ARG A 617 -0.64 39.84 8.09
CA ARG A 617 -1.51 40.15 6.95
C ARG A 617 -2.18 38.90 6.39
N LEU A 618 -1.47 37.78 6.32
CA LEU A 618 -2.05 36.51 5.88
C LEU A 618 -3.11 36.03 6.88
N ARG A 619 -2.81 36.07 8.19
CA ARG A 619 -3.76 35.65 9.24
C ARG A 619 -5.05 36.47 9.21
N GLY A 620 -4.93 37.79 9.09
CA GLY A 620 -6.06 38.71 9.24
C GLY A 620 -6.72 38.58 10.63
N ASP A 621 -8.02 38.82 10.67
CA ASP A 621 -8.83 38.80 11.91
C ASP A 621 -9.34 37.39 12.28
N PHE A 622 -9.09 36.39 11.43
CA PHE A 622 -9.55 35.04 11.66
C PHE A 622 -8.59 34.29 12.60
N ARG A 623 -8.80 34.48 13.91
CA ARG A 623 -8.03 33.87 15.00
C ARG A 623 -8.25 32.36 15.11
#